data_AF-K8P5T9-F1
#
_entry.id   AF-K8P5T9-F1
#
_cell.length_a   1.000
_cell.length_b   1.000
_cell.length_c   1.000
_cell.angle_alpha   90.00
_cell.angle_beta   90.00
_cell.angle_gamma   90.00
#
_symmetry.space_group_name_H-M   'P 1'
#
loop_
_entity.id
_entity.type
_entity.pdbx_description
1 polymer ?
#
loop_
_entity_poly.entity_id
_entity_poly.type
_entity_poly.pdbx_seq_one_letter_code
_entity_poly.pdbx_strand_id
1 'polypeptide(L)'
;MIVRQFISWVRTAPAGERAEATRCLARAWLISDLSEDDRAAAEGALLMLLDDASPLVRQAMAEVFAHSLDAPAAIVAALAVDQASVAVPILEHSPLLLDSDLVDMVATGNAETQSAIARRFDLPPSVCAALAEVGCASSVLELIENRAAQLADFSLARVAERFGHLAAIRESLLTMDELPAAIRLTLAQKLSDTLTQFVTARDWLNPDRARRVAGEAMERSTVNIAAQTRGEDMTALIGHLRSIGQLNAGLILRALLSGNIELFEESLVELSGLPRNRVAAIVHDSGGVSLNALLAKAGLPESTYRAFRAALDASHEIGFVGTVAGATRLRRRMVERVLTQCETAETVSEPLLILLRRFAMESAREEARLFCDELAADDFIGTLNAHVAEEAVGYDAYQTDDDMDAYAADDAYETSEDYEIYGAEDTYDATAVDPQYRDSVETTRYIDDYAKDEYTVQDVYAVANSDPLHYDDMRTADDARHNDASVHAFVDSAMDRYDGYDRDERDYDYDRRIAA
;
A
#
# COMPACT_ATOMS: atom_id res chain seq x y z
N MET A 1 3.49 -14.19 61.28
CA MET A 1 4.81 -14.87 61.28
C MET A 1 5.29 -15.22 59.87
N ILE A 2 4.36 -15.51 58.94
CA ILE A 2 4.63 -15.93 57.55
C ILE A 2 5.31 -14.85 56.69
N VAL A 3 4.88 -13.58 56.77
CA VAL A 3 5.45 -12.50 55.94
C VAL A 3 6.94 -12.24 56.21
N ARG A 4 7.40 -12.30 57.47
CA ARG A 4 8.84 -12.12 57.81
C ARG A 4 9.70 -13.27 57.29
N GLN A 5 9.20 -14.50 57.34
CA GLN A 5 9.90 -15.67 56.79
C GLN A 5 9.94 -15.60 55.26
N PHE A 6 8.84 -15.19 54.62
CA PHE A 6 8.77 -14.94 53.18
C PHE A 6 9.81 -13.90 52.73
N ILE A 7 9.85 -12.73 53.38
CA ILE A 7 10.84 -11.68 53.06
C ILE A 7 12.28 -12.16 53.26
N SER A 8 12.55 -12.92 54.33
CA SER A 8 13.88 -13.49 54.56
C SER A 8 14.27 -14.51 53.50
N TRP A 9 13.33 -15.31 53.02
CA TRP A 9 13.56 -16.32 51.98
C TRP A 9 13.75 -15.68 50.60
N VAL A 10 12.90 -14.71 50.23
CA VAL A 10 12.99 -13.93 48.98
C VAL A 10 14.38 -13.31 48.82
N ARG A 11 15.04 -12.88 49.90
CA ARG A 11 16.40 -12.33 49.82
C ARG A 11 17.49 -13.32 49.40
N THR A 12 17.26 -14.62 49.56
CA THR A 12 18.28 -15.67 49.35
C THR A 12 17.91 -16.69 48.28
N ALA A 13 16.63 -16.77 47.91
CA ALA A 13 16.12 -17.75 46.94
C ALA A 13 16.58 -17.43 45.50
N PRO A 14 16.78 -18.44 44.63
CA PRO A 14 17.02 -18.22 43.20
C PRO A 14 15.87 -17.49 42.50
N ALA A 15 16.19 -16.74 41.43
CA ALA A 15 15.20 -15.92 40.72
C ALA A 15 13.97 -16.70 40.24
N GLY A 16 14.15 -17.93 39.74
CA GLY A 16 13.04 -18.78 39.29
C GLY A 16 12.08 -19.16 40.41
N GLU A 17 12.59 -19.51 41.59
CA GLU A 17 11.74 -19.81 42.75
C GLU A 17 10.99 -18.57 43.25
N ARG A 18 11.65 -17.40 43.24
CA ARG A 18 10.99 -16.13 43.58
C ARG A 18 9.90 -15.77 42.58
N ALA A 19 10.12 -15.99 41.30
CA ALA A 19 9.14 -15.73 40.25
C ALA A 19 7.90 -16.61 40.44
N GLU A 20 8.08 -17.90 40.72
CA GLU A 20 6.96 -18.82 40.96
C GLU A 20 6.19 -18.47 42.24
N ALA A 21 6.89 -18.10 43.32
CA ALA A 21 6.26 -17.65 44.54
C ALA A 21 5.48 -16.33 44.32
N THR A 22 6.03 -15.41 43.52
CA THR A 22 5.39 -14.14 43.14
C THR A 22 4.13 -14.39 42.32
N ARG A 23 4.19 -15.30 41.34
CA ARG A 23 3.04 -15.74 40.55
C ARG A 23 1.94 -16.30 41.45
N CYS A 24 2.29 -17.20 42.38
CA CYS A 24 1.36 -17.76 43.34
C CYS A 24 0.71 -16.66 44.22
N LEU A 25 1.50 -15.72 44.72
CA LEU A 25 1.02 -14.63 45.56
C LEU A 25 0.10 -13.67 44.80
N ALA A 26 0.47 -13.28 43.58
CA ALA A 26 -0.35 -12.42 42.71
C ALA A 26 -1.68 -13.09 42.36
N ARG A 27 -1.67 -14.39 42.05
CA ARG A 27 -2.90 -15.16 41.81
C ARG A 27 -3.74 -15.24 43.08
N ALA A 28 -3.14 -15.53 44.23
CA ALA A 28 -3.87 -15.56 45.50
C ALA A 28 -4.54 -14.21 45.79
N TRP A 29 -3.84 -13.10 45.53
CA TRP A 29 -4.39 -11.75 45.70
C TRP A 29 -5.62 -11.48 44.82
N LEU A 30 -5.64 -12.01 43.59
CA LEU A 30 -6.75 -11.87 42.64
C LEU A 30 -7.95 -12.76 42.96
N ILE A 31 -7.73 -14.07 43.17
CA ILE A 31 -8.81 -15.06 43.13
C ILE A 31 -9.13 -15.71 44.48
N SER A 32 -8.31 -15.51 45.51
CA SER A 32 -8.55 -16.12 46.84
C SER A 32 -9.35 -15.21 47.74
N ASP A 33 -10.16 -15.83 48.61
CA ASP A 33 -10.90 -15.14 49.66
C ASP A 33 -9.96 -14.81 50.83
N LEU A 34 -9.21 -13.71 50.70
CA LEU A 34 -8.28 -13.20 51.70
C LEU A 34 -9.00 -12.24 52.65
N SER A 35 -8.63 -12.28 53.93
CA SER A 35 -9.01 -11.22 54.87
C SER A 35 -8.45 -9.87 54.42
N GLU A 36 -9.06 -8.75 54.81
CA GLU A 36 -8.56 -7.41 54.45
C GLU A 36 -7.09 -7.21 54.86
N ASP A 37 -6.72 -7.69 56.06
CA ASP A 37 -5.35 -7.65 56.57
C ASP A 37 -4.38 -8.49 55.72
N ASP A 38 -4.78 -9.70 55.33
CA ASP A 38 -3.95 -10.58 54.49
C ASP A 38 -3.83 -10.05 53.06
N ARG A 39 -4.90 -9.45 52.53
CA ARG A 39 -4.91 -8.81 51.21
C ARG A 39 -3.98 -7.61 51.17
N ALA A 40 -4.03 -6.74 52.19
CA ALA A 40 -3.12 -5.62 52.35
C ALA A 40 -1.66 -6.07 52.54
N ALA A 41 -1.44 -7.15 53.30
CA ALA A 41 -0.10 -7.72 53.48
C ALA A 41 0.46 -8.32 52.17
N ALA A 42 -0.38 -9.00 51.39
CA ALA A 42 -0.02 -9.55 50.09
C ALA A 42 0.29 -8.43 49.07
N GLU A 43 -0.52 -7.38 49.01
CA GLU A 43 -0.27 -6.21 48.17
C GLU A 43 1.06 -5.53 48.55
N GLY A 44 1.31 -5.32 49.84
CA GLY A 44 2.58 -4.76 50.32
C GLY A 44 3.80 -5.62 49.95
N ALA A 45 3.66 -6.95 49.94
CA ALA A 45 4.71 -7.85 49.49
C ALA A 45 4.92 -7.79 47.97
N LEU A 46 3.84 -7.67 47.17
CA LEU A 46 3.92 -7.51 45.72
C LEU A 46 4.55 -6.15 45.34
N LEU A 47 4.20 -5.06 46.03
CA LEU A 47 4.84 -3.75 45.85
C LEU A 47 6.34 -3.81 46.11
N MET A 48 6.78 -4.52 47.15
CA MET A 48 8.21 -4.75 47.40
C MET A 48 8.88 -5.56 46.28
N LEU A 49 8.17 -6.51 45.67
CA LEU A 49 8.70 -7.35 44.59
C LEU A 49 8.81 -6.61 43.24
N LEU A 50 8.18 -5.45 43.09
CA LEU A 50 8.45 -4.55 41.96
C LEU A 50 9.91 -4.09 41.91
N ASP A 51 10.61 -4.07 43.05
CA ASP A 51 12.02 -3.72 43.13
C ASP A 51 12.95 -4.95 43.04
N ASP A 52 12.43 -6.15 42.69
CA ASP A 52 13.27 -7.35 42.54
C ASP A 52 14.26 -7.16 41.38
N ALA A 53 15.54 -7.47 41.61
CA ALA A 53 16.60 -7.30 40.62
C ALA A 53 16.41 -8.18 39.36
N SER A 54 15.66 -9.28 39.46
CA SER A 54 15.41 -10.17 38.33
C SER A 54 14.10 -9.79 37.60
N PRO A 55 14.15 -9.53 36.29
CA PRO A 55 12.94 -9.24 35.51
C PRO A 55 11.98 -10.42 35.47
N LEU A 56 12.45 -11.66 35.67
CA LEU A 56 11.57 -12.86 35.73
C LEU A 56 10.53 -12.76 36.84
N VAL A 57 10.88 -12.15 37.97
CA VAL A 57 9.98 -12.00 39.11
C VAL A 57 8.90 -10.97 38.80
N ARG A 58 9.29 -9.84 38.22
CA ARG A 58 8.37 -8.76 37.83
C ARG A 58 7.48 -9.17 36.66
N GLN A 59 8.04 -9.90 35.68
CA GLN A 59 7.29 -10.49 34.58
C GLN A 59 6.24 -11.50 35.06
N ALA A 60 6.58 -12.35 36.03
CA ALA A 60 5.61 -13.28 36.61
C ALA A 60 4.41 -12.56 37.25
N MET A 61 4.63 -11.35 37.77
CA MET A 61 3.57 -10.48 38.27
C MET A 61 2.75 -9.85 37.13
N ALA A 62 3.43 -9.34 36.09
CA ALA A 62 2.80 -8.78 34.91
C ALA A 62 1.87 -9.77 34.21
N GLU A 63 2.32 -11.00 33.98
CA GLU A 63 1.52 -12.05 33.34
C GLU A 63 0.24 -12.38 34.11
N VAL A 64 0.25 -12.25 35.44
CA VAL A 64 -0.93 -12.51 36.28
C VAL A 64 -1.91 -11.34 36.26
N PHE A 65 -1.41 -10.10 36.33
CA PHE A 65 -2.27 -8.91 36.40
C PHE A 65 -2.70 -8.37 35.03
N ALA A 66 -2.04 -8.76 33.95
CA ALA A 66 -2.21 -8.21 32.61
C ALA A 66 -3.66 -8.15 32.12
N HIS A 67 -4.54 -9.07 32.50
CA HIS A 67 -5.92 -9.12 31.99
C HIS A 67 -6.97 -8.74 33.04
N SER A 68 -6.58 -8.36 34.26
CA SER A 68 -7.50 -8.21 35.37
C SER A 68 -7.91 -6.75 35.61
N LEU A 69 -9.21 -6.50 35.67
CA LEU A 69 -9.80 -5.22 36.11
C LEU A 69 -9.64 -4.99 37.63
N ASP A 70 -9.47 -6.07 38.40
CA ASP A 70 -9.30 -6.00 39.85
C ASP A 70 -7.85 -5.80 40.27
N ALA A 71 -6.90 -5.82 39.33
CA ALA A 71 -5.48 -5.70 39.62
C ALA A 71 -5.13 -4.39 40.37
N PRO A 72 -4.12 -4.38 41.27
CA PRO A 72 -3.72 -3.17 41.96
C PRO A 72 -3.17 -2.14 40.96
N ALA A 73 -3.87 -1.01 40.81
CA ALA A 73 -3.52 0.01 39.81
C ALA A 73 -2.07 0.52 39.92
N ALA A 74 -1.56 0.69 41.16
CA ALA A 74 -0.18 1.11 41.40
C ALA A 74 0.85 0.09 40.90
N ILE A 75 0.54 -1.20 41.00
CA ILE A 75 1.40 -2.28 40.51
C ILE A 75 1.38 -2.31 38.98
N VAL A 76 0.20 -2.23 38.38
CA VAL A 76 0.05 -2.20 36.91
C VAL A 76 0.80 -1.01 36.31
N ALA A 77 0.64 0.18 36.89
CA ALA A 77 1.35 1.38 36.43
C ALA A 77 2.88 1.22 36.50
N ALA A 78 3.40 0.61 37.58
CA ALA A 78 4.84 0.37 37.72
C ALA A 78 5.37 -0.66 36.71
N LEU A 79 4.62 -1.74 36.46
CA LEU A 79 5.00 -2.77 35.49
C LEU A 79 4.93 -2.26 34.04
N ALA A 80 4.03 -1.33 33.74
CA ALA A 80 3.86 -0.77 32.40
C ALA A 80 5.05 0.09 31.93
N VAL A 81 5.77 0.72 32.86
CA VAL A 81 6.95 1.56 32.57
C VAL A 81 8.29 0.83 32.77
N ASP A 82 8.24 -0.48 33.02
CA ASP A 82 9.41 -1.33 33.20
C ASP A 82 10.10 -1.65 31.85
N GLN A 83 11.17 -2.43 31.87
CA GLN A 83 11.77 -2.99 30.67
C GLN A 83 10.75 -3.83 29.88
N ALA A 84 10.94 -3.88 28.55
CA ALA A 84 9.97 -4.47 27.63
C ALA A 84 9.51 -5.89 27.98
N SER A 85 10.43 -6.77 28.44
CA SER A 85 10.08 -8.15 28.83
C SER A 85 9.04 -8.23 29.97
N VAL A 86 8.89 -7.17 30.76
CA VAL A 86 7.91 -7.06 31.86
C VAL A 86 6.70 -6.23 31.41
N ALA A 87 6.93 -5.14 30.67
CA ALA A 87 5.89 -4.21 30.28
C ALA A 87 4.95 -4.77 29.19
N VAL A 88 5.46 -5.57 28.24
CA VAL A 88 4.68 -6.05 27.09
C VAL A 88 3.33 -6.68 27.46
N PRO A 89 3.24 -7.64 28.41
CA PRO A 89 1.95 -8.20 28.82
C PRO A 89 0.96 -7.15 29.35
N ILE A 90 1.46 -6.14 30.07
CA ILE A 90 0.63 -5.08 30.62
C ILE A 90 0.15 -4.14 29.51
N LEU A 91 1.07 -3.70 28.65
CA LEU A 91 0.76 -2.78 27.56
C LEU A 91 -0.19 -3.39 26.53
N GLU A 92 -0.09 -4.69 26.26
CA GLU A 92 -0.94 -5.37 25.28
C GLU A 92 -2.35 -5.68 25.82
N HIS A 93 -2.49 -5.95 27.13
CA HIS A 93 -3.72 -6.55 27.64
C HIS A 93 -4.40 -5.78 28.77
N SER A 94 -3.69 -4.89 29.48
CA SER A 94 -4.26 -4.28 30.68
C SER A 94 -5.42 -3.34 30.37
N PRO A 95 -6.58 -3.53 31.01
CA PRO A 95 -7.72 -2.62 30.88
C PRO A 95 -7.60 -1.39 31.80
N LEU A 96 -6.56 -1.32 32.64
CA LEU A 96 -6.38 -0.24 33.62
C LEU A 96 -5.54 0.94 33.11
N LEU A 97 -4.98 0.83 31.91
CA LEU A 97 -4.18 1.90 31.29
C LEU A 97 -5.11 2.92 30.64
N LEU A 98 -4.86 4.20 30.92
CA LEU A 98 -5.56 5.29 30.24
C LEU A 98 -4.94 5.56 28.87
N ASP A 99 -5.73 6.12 27.96
CA ASP A 99 -5.26 6.56 26.64
C ASP A 99 -4.04 7.48 26.76
N SER A 100 -4.01 8.38 27.74
CA SER A 100 -2.88 9.28 27.99
C SER A 100 -1.62 8.52 28.37
N ASP A 101 -1.75 7.47 29.18
CA ASP A 101 -0.61 6.64 29.60
C ASP A 101 -0.05 5.89 28.40
N LEU A 102 -0.92 5.34 27.55
CA LEU A 102 -0.54 4.66 26.31
C LEU A 102 0.16 5.62 25.34
N VAL A 103 -0.34 6.84 25.17
CA VAL A 103 0.30 7.87 24.32
C VAL A 103 1.70 8.20 24.83
N ASP A 104 1.87 8.42 26.14
CA ASP A 104 3.18 8.70 26.74
C ASP A 104 4.14 7.51 26.56
N MET A 105 3.65 6.28 26.74
CA MET A 105 4.40 5.05 26.54
C MET A 105 4.79 4.83 25.07
N VAL A 106 3.95 5.21 24.11
CA VAL A 106 4.31 5.19 22.68
C VAL A 106 5.43 6.19 22.41
N ALA A 107 5.40 7.38 23.01
CA ALA A 107 6.39 8.42 22.79
C ALA A 107 7.78 8.09 23.37
N THR A 108 7.84 7.38 24.51
CA THR A 108 9.12 7.04 25.16
C THR A 108 9.54 5.59 24.99
N GLY A 109 8.66 4.74 24.47
CA GLY A 109 8.82 3.29 24.38
C GLY A 109 9.78 2.84 23.28
N ASN A 110 10.24 1.60 23.40
CA ASN A 110 10.99 0.91 22.35
C ASN A 110 10.04 0.19 21.37
N ALA A 111 10.60 -0.40 20.31
CA ALA A 111 9.81 -1.10 19.29
C ALA A 111 8.90 -2.21 19.85
N GLU A 112 9.37 -2.97 20.85
CA GLU A 112 8.61 -4.06 21.46
C GLU A 112 7.38 -3.55 22.22
N THR A 113 7.56 -2.47 22.99
CA THR A 113 6.47 -1.82 23.73
C THR A 113 5.46 -1.14 22.80
N GLN A 114 5.92 -0.46 21.75
CA GLN A 114 5.04 0.16 20.75
C GLN A 114 4.22 -0.90 20.01
N SER A 115 4.84 -2.01 19.60
CA SER A 115 4.14 -3.13 18.96
C SER A 115 3.13 -3.80 19.90
N ALA A 116 3.43 -3.92 21.21
CA ALA A 116 2.47 -4.41 22.19
C ALA A 116 1.23 -3.51 22.30
N ILE A 117 1.43 -2.18 22.31
CA ILE A 117 0.32 -1.21 22.31
C ILE A 117 -0.48 -1.30 21.00
N ALA A 118 0.20 -1.44 19.86
CA ALA A 118 -0.44 -1.56 18.54
C ALA A 118 -1.33 -2.81 18.40
N ARG A 119 -1.04 -3.89 19.14
CA ARG A 119 -1.82 -5.15 19.14
C ARG A 119 -3.03 -5.15 20.09
N ARG A 120 -3.28 -4.06 20.83
CA ARG A 120 -4.43 -3.97 21.73
C ARG A 120 -5.75 -4.08 20.96
N PHE A 121 -6.73 -4.77 21.55
CA PHE A 121 -8.06 -4.97 20.95
C PHE A 121 -8.99 -3.74 21.08
N ASP A 122 -8.71 -2.79 21.97
CA ASP A 122 -9.46 -1.53 22.07
C ASP A 122 -8.46 -0.37 21.96
N LEU A 123 -8.07 -0.06 20.73
CA LEU A 123 -7.05 0.93 20.45
C LEU A 123 -7.70 2.25 19.99
N PRO A 124 -7.76 3.27 20.86
CA PRO A 124 -8.48 4.50 20.58
C PRO A 124 -7.75 5.38 19.55
N PRO A 125 -8.46 6.28 18.85
CA PRO A 125 -7.87 7.13 17.79
C PRO A 125 -6.67 7.96 18.23
N SER A 126 -6.62 8.39 19.50
CA SER A 126 -5.52 9.15 20.09
C SER A 126 -4.20 8.36 20.10
N VAL A 127 -4.27 7.08 20.45
CA VAL A 127 -3.12 6.18 20.49
C VAL A 127 -2.73 5.74 19.08
N CYS A 128 -3.70 5.48 18.21
CA CYS A 128 -3.45 5.25 16.77
C CYS A 128 -2.67 6.41 16.14
N ALA A 129 -3.08 7.65 16.42
CA ALA A 129 -2.40 8.85 15.94
C ALA A 129 -0.98 8.96 16.50
N ALA A 130 -0.77 8.65 17.79
CA ALA A 130 0.57 8.64 18.38
C ALA A 130 1.49 7.59 17.73
N LEU A 131 0.99 6.36 17.51
CA LEU A 131 1.74 5.31 16.81
C LEU A 131 2.05 5.72 15.36
N ALA A 132 1.09 6.30 14.65
CA ALA A 132 1.30 6.82 13.30
C ALA A 132 2.36 7.94 13.25
N GLU A 133 2.42 8.79 14.27
CA GLU A 133 3.33 9.95 14.33
C GLU A 133 4.76 9.57 14.74
N VAL A 134 4.94 8.78 15.81
CA VAL A 134 6.26 8.50 16.40
C VAL A 134 6.62 7.01 16.48
N GLY A 135 5.66 6.11 16.22
CA GLY A 135 5.90 4.67 16.24
C GLY A 135 6.94 4.22 15.21
N CYS A 136 7.67 3.14 15.52
CA CYS A 136 8.59 2.50 14.60
C CYS A 136 7.84 1.68 13.51
N ALA A 137 8.53 1.33 12.43
CA ALA A 137 7.93 0.60 11.31
C ALA A 137 7.23 -0.71 11.72
N SER A 138 7.81 -1.49 12.65
CA SER A 138 7.18 -2.74 13.12
C SER A 138 5.88 -2.47 13.89
N SER A 139 5.83 -1.44 14.73
CA SER A 139 4.63 -1.07 15.47
C SER A 139 3.53 -0.52 14.58
N VAL A 140 3.91 0.20 13.52
CA VAL A 140 2.98 0.76 12.54
C VAL A 140 2.41 -0.32 11.62
N LEU A 141 3.20 -1.34 11.27
CA LEU A 141 2.68 -2.49 10.53
C LEU A 141 1.64 -3.24 11.38
N GLU A 142 1.94 -3.50 12.65
CA GLU A 142 0.98 -4.11 13.60
C GLU A 142 -0.29 -3.26 13.74
N LEU A 143 -0.15 -1.93 13.79
CA LEU A 143 -1.27 -0.99 13.86
C LEU A 143 -2.19 -1.10 12.62
N ILE A 144 -1.64 -1.13 11.41
CA ILE A 144 -2.44 -1.21 10.18
C ILE A 144 -3.10 -2.59 10.03
N GLU A 145 -2.43 -3.65 10.49
CA GLU A 145 -2.98 -5.01 10.47
C GLU A 145 -4.02 -5.26 11.57
N ASN A 146 -4.08 -4.41 12.59
CA ASN A 146 -5.03 -4.52 13.69
C ASN A 146 -6.43 -4.05 13.29
N ARG A 147 -7.35 -5.00 13.11
CA ARG A 147 -8.77 -4.73 12.78
C ARG A 147 -9.52 -3.89 13.82
N ALA A 148 -9.05 -3.89 15.06
CA ALA A 148 -9.67 -3.14 16.14
C ALA A 148 -9.14 -1.71 16.27
N ALA A 149 -8.09 -1.36 15.51
CA ALA A 149 -7.53 -0.02 15.50
C ALA A 149 -8.48 0.98 14.84
N GLN A 150 -8.84 2.04 15.57
CA GLN A 150 -9.66 3.11 15.03
C GLN A 150 -8.78 4.11 14.27
N LEU A 151 -8.44 3.77 13.03
CA LEU A 151 -7.56 4.57 12.17
C LEU A 151 -8.32 5.69 11.46
N ALA A 152 -7.99 6.93 11.81
CA ALA A 152 -8.47 8.11 11.09
C ALA A 152 -7.62 8.40 9.85
N ASP A 153 -8.20 9.02 8.82
CA ASP A 153 -7.54 9.35 7.55
C ASP A 153 -6.21 10.09 7.72
N PHE A 154 -6.14 11.04 8.66
CA PHE A 154 -4.91 11.79 8.91
C PHE A 154 -3.78 10.90 9.47
N SER A 155 -4.12 9.83 10.22
CA SER A 155 -3.16 8.86 10.72
C SER A 155 -2.66 7.97 9.58
N LEU A 156 -3.55 7.51 8.69
CA LEU A 156 -3.16 6.76 7.49
C LEU A 156 -2.25 7.60 6.57
N ALA A 157 -2.57 8.88 6.39
CA ALA A 157 -1.75 9.79 5.61
C ALA A 157 -0.35 9.93 6.21
N ARG A 158 -0.26 10.07 7.54
CA ARG A 158 1.02 10.15 8.25
C ARG A 158 1.84 8.86 8.12
N VAL A 159 1.20 7.70 8.19
CA VAL A 159 1.87 6.41 7.97
C VAL A 159 2.40 6.31 6.54
N ALA A 160 1.61 6.66 5.53
CA ALA A 160 2.04 6.66 4.13
C ALA A 160 3.21 7.62 3.88
N GLU A 161 3.21 8.79 4.51
CA GLU A 161 4.29 9.77 4.44
C GLU A 161 5.61 9.23 5.00
N ARG A 162 5.58 8.64 6.21
CA ARG A 162 6.75 8.13 6.92
C ARG A 162 7.27 6.82 6.32
N PHE A 163 6.38 5.88 6.07
CA PHE A 163 6.72 4.49 5.79
C PHE A 163 6.23 3.94 4.45
N GLY A 164 5.59 4.74 3.59
CA GLY A 164 5.07 4.28 2.29
C GLY A 164 6.13 3.75 1.31
N HIS A 165 7.42 3.96 1.59
CA HIS A 165 8.52 3.37 0.82
C HIS A 165 8.74 1.88 1.18
N LEU A 166 8.35 1.45 2.38
CA LEU A 166 8.45 0.06 2.83
C LEU A 166 7.35 -0.79 2.18
N ALA A 167 7.73 -1.91 1.56
CA ALA A 167 6.81 -2.75 0.78
C ALA A 167 5.66 -3.30 1.63
N ALA A 168 5.96 -3.95 2.77
CA ALA A 168 4.94 -4.51 3.66
C ALA A 168 3.89 -3.48 4.09
N ILE A 169 4.30 -2.28 4.53
CA ILE A 169 3.36 -1.22 4.95
C ILE A 169 2.54 -0.69 3.77
N ARG A 170 3.19 -0.45 2.62
CA ARG A 170 2.50 0.01 1.42
C ARG A 170 1.45 -0.98 0.94
N GLU A 171 1.77 -2.28 0.95
CA GLU A 171 0.86 -3.35 0.55
C GLU A 171 -0.31 -3.46 1.52
N SER A 172 -0.06 -3.48 2.83
CA SER A 172 -1.13 -3.49 3.84
C SER A 172 -2.09 -2.32 3.66
N LEU A 173 -1.58 -1.10 3.44
CA LEU A 173 -2.42 0.08 3.15
C LEU A 173 -3.22 -0.07 1.85
N LEU A 174 -2.60 -0.53 0.75
CA LEU A 174 -3.27 -0.65 -0.55
C LEU A 174 -4.36 -1.72 -0.59
N THR A 175 -4.37 -2.66 0.36
CA THR A 175 -5.44 -3.66 0.50
C THR A 175 -6.66 -3.15 1.28
N MET A 176 -6.62 -1.93 1.83
CA MET A 176 -7.76 -1.32 2.52
C MET A 176 -8.80 -0.81 1.51
N ASP A 177 -10.05 -1.23 1.65
CA ASP A 177 -11.13 -0.93 0.69
C ASP A 177 -11.41 0.56 0.51
N GLU A 178 -11.35 1.35 1.59
CA GLU A 178 -11.70 2.77 1.61
C GLU A 178 -10.49 3.70 1.74
N LEU A 179 -9.31 3.30 1.25
CA LEU A 179 -8.11 4.14 1.33
C LEU A 179 -8.26 5.43 0.49
N PRO A 180 -8.20 6.65 1.06
CA PRO A 180 -8.36 7.91 0.33
C PRO A 180 -7.43 8.08 -0.89
N ALA A 181 -7.91 8.73 -1.94
CA ALA A 181 -7.18 8.89 -3.20
C ALA A 181 -5.84 9.62 -3.04
N ALA A 182 -5.79 10.64 -2.18
CA ALA A 182 -4.56 11.37 -1.87
C ALA A 182 -3.49 10.47 -1.23
N ILE A 183 -3.91 9.50 -0.41
CA ILE A 183 -2.99 8.55 0.23
C ILE A 183 -2.50 7.52 -0.80
N ARG A 184 -3.39 7.00 -1.66
CA ARG A 184 -2.98 6.14 -2.79
C ARG A 184 -1.94 6.82 -3.69
N LEU A 185 -2.12 8.12 -3.96
CA LEU A 185 -1.17 8.91 -4.74
C LEU A 185 0.18 9.03 -4.02
N THR A 186 0.17 9.31 -2.71
CA THR A 186 1.39 9.36 -1.89
C THR A 186 2.16 8.04 -1.94
N LEU A 187 1.49 6.90 -1.82
CA LEU A 187 2.11 5.59 -1.92
C LEU A 187 2.71 5.32 -3.31
N ALA A 188 2.01 5.72 -4.38
CA ALA A 188 2.52 5.63 -5.74
C ALA A 188 3.79 6.48 -5.93
N GLN A 189 3.82 7.69 -5.36
CA GLN A 189 5.01 8.56 -5.40
C GLN A 189 6.19 7.89 -4.69
N LYS A 190 6.00 7.39 -3.46
CA LYS A 190 7.05 6.72 -2.70
C LYS A 190 7.63 5.52 -3.45
N LEU A 191 6.78 4.70 -4.06
CA LEU A 191 7.21 3.57 -4.88
C LEU A 191 8.02 4.04 -6.11
N SER A 192 7.54 5.07 -6.81
CA SER A 192 8.22 5.66 -7.96
C SER A 192 9.62 6.17 -7.60
N ASP A 193 9.75 6.83 -6.44
CA ASP A 193 11.02 7.34 -5.93
C ASP A 193 11.98 6.18 -5.57
N THR A 194 11.49 5.16 -4.87
CA THR A 194 12.29 3.96 -4.53
C THR A 194 12.80 3.25 -5.78
N LEU A 195 11.95 3.05 -6.80
CA LEU A 195 12.36 2.42 -8.06
C LEU A 195 13.36 3.29 -8.83
N THR A 196 13.15 4.61 -8.86
CA THR A 196 14.07 5.57 -9.51
C THR A 196 15.45 5.53 -8.87
N GLN A 197 15.51 5.53 -7.54
CA GLN A 197 16.75 5.41 -6.78
C GLN A 197 17.44 4.07 -7.06
N PHE A 198 16.69 2.98 -7.06
CA PHE A 198 17.23 1.64 -7.32
C PHE A 198 17.85 1.51 -8.72
N VAL A 199 17.13 1.88 -9.78
CA VAL A 199 17.64 1.73 -11.16
C VAL A 199 18.81 2.67 -11.45
N THR A 200 18.86 3.82 -10.78
CA THR A 200 19.98 4.77 -10.89
C THR A 200 21.19 4.25 -10.14
N ALA A 201 21.03 3.74 -8.91
CA ALA A 201 22.12 3.18 -8.12
C ALA A 201 22.75 1.92 -8.74
N ARG A 202 21.99 1.20 -9.59
CA ARG A 202 22.47 0.06 -10.36
C ARG A 202 23.07 0.43 -11.73
N ASP A 203 23.12 1.72 -12.07
CA ASP A 203 23.56 2.23 -13.38
C ASP A 203 22.77 1.65 -14.58
N TRP A 204 21.54 1.17 -14.35
CA TRP A 204 20.69 0.61 -15.41
C TRP A 204 20.07 1.70 -16.29
N LEU A 205 19.82 2.87 -15.69
CA LEU A 205 19.31 4.04 -16.36
C LEU A 205 20.08 5.28 -15.91
N ASN A 206 20.34 6.17 -16.86
CA ASN A 206 20.82 7.51 -16.55
C ASN A 206 19.79 8.24 -15.65
N PRO A 207 20.22 9.02 -14.63
CA PRO A 207 19.34 9.72 -13.70
C PRO A 207 18.24 10.57 -14.37
N ASP A 208 18.57 11.27 -15.46
CA ASP A 208 17.62 12.14 -16.18
C ASP A 208 16.57 11.32 -16.92
N ARG A 209 16.96 10.15 -17.42
CA ARG A 209 16.03 9.21 -18.04
C ARG A 209 15.13 8.56 -17.00
N ALA A 210 15.67 8.15 -15.86
CA ALA A 210 14.91 7.54 -14.78
C ALA A 210 13.85 8.51 -14.24
N ARG A 211 14.22 9.76 -13.95
CA ARG A 211 13.29 10.81 -13.50
C ARG A 211 12.18 11.09 -14.50
N ARG A 212 12.50 11.14 -15.81
CA ARG A 212 11.48 11.34 -16.85
C ARG A 212 10.46 10.20 -16.90
N VAL A 213 10.94 8.95 -16.91
CA VAL A 213 10.06 7.76 -16.94
C VAL A 213 9.20 7.70 -15.67
N ALA A 214 9.78 8.00 -14.51
CA ALA A 214 9.06 8.07 -13.24
C ALA A 214 7.97 9.15 -13.23
N GLY A 215 8.28 10.34 -13.75
CA GLY A 215 7.30 11.43 -13.90
C GLY A 215 6.15 11.06 -14.83
N GLU A 216 6.45 10.44 -15.98
CA GLU A 216 5.42 9.95 -16.92
C GLU A 216 4.54 8.86 -16.28
N ALA A 217 5.15 7.92 -15.55
CA ALA A 217 4.41 6.89 -14.82
C ALA A 217 3.51 7.49 -13.74
N MET A 218 3.98 8.53 -13.04
CA MET A 218 3.23 9.22 -12.00
C MET A 218 2.06 10.05 -12.56
N GLU A 219 2.26 10.76 -13.67
CA GLU A 219 1.17 11.45 -14.38
C GLU A 219 0.04 10.48 -14.78
N ARG A 220 0.41 9.28 -15.27
CA ARG A 220 -0.57 8.20 -15.57
C ARG A 220 -1.26 7.69 -14.32
N SER A 221 -0.50 7.39 -13.27
CA SER A 221 -1.04 6.91 -11.99
C SER A 221 -2.05 7.89 -11.41
N THR A 222 -1.76 9.19 -11.48
CA THR A 222 -2.65 10.26 -11.02
C THR A 222 -4.00 10.23 -11.75
N VAL A 223 -3.99 10.14 -13.08
CA VAL A 223 -5.23 10.05 -13.87
C VAL A 223 -5.99 8.74 -13.59
N ASN A 224 -5.28 7.63 -13.38
CA ASN A 224 -5.88 6.33 -13.04
C ASN A 224 -6.58 6.36 -11.69
N ILE A 225 -5.94 6.94 -10.68
CA ILE A 225 -6.51 7.13 -9.34
C ILE A 225 -7.72 8.05 -9.44
N ALA A 226 -7.60 9.18 -10.12
CA ALA A 226 -8.68 10.15 -10.29
C ALA A 226 -9.89 9.55 -11.03
N ALA A 227 -9.70 8.69 -12.02
CA ALA A 227 -10.80 8.06 -12.77
C ALA A 227 -11.70 7.15 -11.90
N GLN A 228 -11.18 6.70 -10.76
CA GLN A 228 -11.89 5.87 -9.77
C GLN A 228 -12.34 6.68 -8.55
N THR A 229 -12.08 7.98 -8.53
CA THR A 229 -12.33 8.87 -7.39
C THR A 229 -13.54 9.75 -7.70
N ARG A 230 -14.38 10.05 -6.71
CA ARG A 230 -15.59 10.87 -6.87
C ARG A 230 -15.84 11.76 -5.66
N GLY A 231 -16.60 12.83 -5.84
CA GLY A 231 -17.15 13.63 -4.73
C GLY A 231 -16.09 14.30 -3.85
N GLU A 232 -16.21 14.16 -2.54
CA GLU A 232 -15.30 14.80 -1.56
C GLU A 232 -13.86 14.28 -1.66
N ASP A 233 -13.66 12.99 -1.97
CA ASP A 233 -12.33 12.40 -2.16
C ASP A 233 -11.62 12.99 -3.41
N MET A 234 -12.39 13.34 -4.46
CA MET A 234 -11.84 14.06 -5.62
C MET A 234 -11.38 15.47 -5.24
N THR A 235 -12.17 16.15 -4.40
CA THR A 235 -11.83 17.49 -3.91
C THR A 235 -10.56 17.44 -3.05
N ALA A 236 -10.45 16.44 -2.17
CA ALA A 236 -9.27 16.20 -1.35
C ALA A 236 -8.03 15.86 -2.20
N LEU A 237 -8.17 15.02 -3.23
CA LEU A 237 -7.10 14.69 -4.18
C LEU A 237 -6.59 15.93 -4.92
N ILE A 238 -7.48 16.78 -5.42
CA ILE A 238 -7.12 18.03 -6.10
C ILE A 238 -6.42 19.00 -5.14
N GLY A 239 -6.94 19.15 -3.91
CA GLY A 239 -6.30 19.95 -2.87
C GLY A 239 -4.89 19.44 -2.54
N HIS A 240 -4.72 18.12 -2.46
CA HIS A 240 -3.41 17.51 -2.25
C HIS A 240 -2.46 17.78 -3.43
N LEU A 241 -2.87 17.52 -4.67
CA LEU A 241 -2.10 17.81 -5.89
C LEU A 241 -1.66 19.27 -5.97
N ARG A 242 -2.54 20.20 -5.56
CA ARG A 242 -2.22 21.62 -5.47
C ARG A 242 -1.17 21.89 -4.39
N SER A 243 -1.33 21.32 -3.20
CA SER A 243 -0.43 21.53 -2.06
C SER A 243 1.01 21.09 -2.34
N ILE A 244 1.19 20.05 -3.18
CA ILE A 244 2.49 19.53 -3.58
C ILE A 244 2.98 20.09 -4.94
N GLY A 245 2.26 21.05 -5.53
CA GLY A 245 2.63 21.69 -6.80
C GLY A 245 2.50 20.79 -8.04
N GLN A 246 1.83 19.63 -7.94
CA GLN A 246 1.63 18.70 -9.06
C GLN A 246 0.39 19.03 -9.90
N LEU A 247 -0.48 19.94 -9.44
CA LEU A 247 -1.62 20.44 -10.21
C LEU A 247 -1.18 21.46 -11.26
N ASN A 248 -0.61 20.99 -12.36
CA ASN A 248 -0.07 21.81 -13.46
C ASN A 248 -0.89 21.71 -14.76
N ALA A 249 -0.60 22.60 -15.72
CA ALA A 249 -1.32 22.65 -17.01
C ALA A 249 -1.21 21.35 -17.81
N GLY A 250 -0.08 20.64 -17.71
CA GLY A 250 0.14 19.37 -18.39
C GLY A 250 -0.75 18.26 -17.86
N LEU A 251 -0.87 18.12 -16.54
CA LEU A 251 -1.76 17.16 -15.88
C LEU A 251 -3.24 17.46 -16.18
N ILE A 252 -3.64 18.73 -16.14
CA ILE A 252 -5.02 19.15 -16.42
C ILE A 252 -5.38 18.87 -17.90
N LEU A 253 -4.46 19.13 -18.83
CA LEU A 253 -4.65 18.80 -20.24
C LEU A 253 -4.71 17.28 -20.45
N ARG A 254 -3.85 16.52 -19.77
CA ARG A 254 -3.85 15.06 -19.79
C ARG A 254 -5.19 14.49 -19.33
N ALA A 255 -5.74 15.00 -18.21
CA ALA A 255 -7.04 14.61 -17.69
C ALA A 255 -8.14 14.73 -18.75
N LEU A 256 -8.20 15.89 -19.42
CA LEU A 256 -9.15 16.16 -20.49
C LEU A 256 -8.95 15.26 -21.71
N LEU A 257 -7.70 15.03 -22.14
CA LEU A 257 -7.36 14.15 -23.27
C LEU A 257 -7.61 12.66 -22.98
N SER A 258 -7.58 12.26 -21.72
CA SER A 258 -8.01 10.93 -21.27
C SER A 258 -9.53 10.80 -21.10
N GLY A 259 -10.27 11.90 -21.20
CA GLY A 259 -11.72 11.94 -21.02
C GLY A 259 -12.17 11.96 -19.55
N ASN A 260 -11.25 12.20 -18.61
CA ASN A 260 -11.58 12.42 -17.20
C ASN A 260 -12.00 13.89 -17.00
N ILE A 261 -13.26 14.18 -17.37
CA ILE A 261 -13.84 15.52 -17.27
C ILE A 261 -13.99 15.95 -15.81
N GLU A 262 -14.25 15.02 -14.89
CA GLU A 262 -14.40 15.33 -13.46
C GLU A 262 -13.10 15.89 -12.87
N LEU A 263 -11.95 15.26 -13.13
CA LEU A 263 -10.64 15.78 -12.72
C LEU A 263 -10.37 17.15 -13.35
N PHE A 264 -10.72 17.36 -14.62
CA PHE A 264 -10.55 18.63 -15.31
C PHE A 264 -11.40 19.75 -14.70
N GLU A 265 -12.69 19.52 -14.48
CA GLU A 265 -13.61 20.48 -13.88
C GLU A 265 -13.21 20.83 -12.45
N GLU A 266 -12.89 19.85 -11.63
CA GLU A 266 -12.48 20.08 -10.24
C GLU A 266 -11.17 20.84 -10.14
N SER A 267 -10.22 20.57 -11.05
CA SER A 267 -9.00 21.37 -11.17
C SER A 267 -9.32 22.84 -11.43
N LEU A 268 -10.27 23.13 -12.32
CA LEU A 268 -10.67 24.50 -12.64
C LEU A 268 -11.47 25.16 -11.51
N VAL A 269 -12.29 24.41 -10.78
CA VAL A 269 -12.98 24.90 -9.57
C VAL A 269 -11.96 25.35 -8.54
N GLU A 270 -11.00 24.48 -8.20
CA GLU A 270 -9.97 24.74 -7.20
C GLU A 270 -9.08 25.94 -7.59
N LEU A 271 -8.61 25.97 -8.83
CA LEU A 271 -7.67 26.99 -9.31
C LEU A 271 -8.32 28.36 -9.57
N SER A 272 -9.59 28.39 -10.00
CA SER A 272 -10.29 29.64 -10.31
C SER A 272 -11.08 30.22 -9.14
N GLY A 273 -11.34 29.41 -8.10
CA GLY A 273 -12.20 29.77 -6.96
C GLY A 273 -13.66 30.05 -7.36
N LEU A 274 -14.12 29.54 -8.51
CA LEU A 274 -15.49 29.71 -8.97
C LEU A 274 -16.37 28.53 -8.53
N PRO A 275 -17.69 28.75 -8.31
CA PRO A 275 -18.60 27.66 -7.97
C PRO A 275 -18.66 26.58 -9.05
N ARG A 276 -18.74 25.30 -8.66
CA ARG A 276 -18.82 24.14 -9.57
C ARG A 276 -19.85 24.31 -10.69
N ASN A 277 -21.06 24.75 -10.36
CA ASN A 277 -22.13 24.97 -11.35
C ASN A 277 -21.74 25.98 -12.45
N ARG A 278 -20.93 26.99 -12.11
CA ARG A 278 -20.47 28.00 -13.07
C ARG A 278 -19.35 27.45 -13.94
N VAL A 279 -18.43 26.67 -13.38
CA VAL A 279 -17.36 26.00 -14.13
C VAL A 279 -17.98 25.01 -15.12
N ALA A 280 -18.84 24.11 -14.66
CA ALA A 280 -19.54 23.14 -15.51
C ALA A 280 -20.33 23.82 -16.64
N ALA A 281 -21.04 24.92 -16.35
CA ALA A 281 -21.76 25.68 -17.38
C ALA A 281 -20.83 26.27 -18.45
N ILE A 282 -19.60 26.65 -18.11
CA ILE A 282 -18.62 27.17 -19.09
C ILE A 282 -17.97 26.02 -19.86
N VAL A 283 -17.63 24.92 -19.19
CA VAL A 283 -16.96 23.75 -19.78
C VAL A 283 -17.87 23.05 -20.81
N HIS A 284 -19.17 22.97 -20.53
CA HIS A 284 -20.16 22.37 -21.42
C HIS A 284 -20.77 23.35 -22.43
N ASP A 285 -20.45 24.65 -22.34
CA ASP A 285 -20.89 25.62 -23.33
C ASP A 285 -19.99 25.54 -24.57
N SER A 286 -20.60 25.71 -25.75
CA SER A 286 -19.91 25.71 -27.05
C SER A 286 -19.19 27.04 -27.35
N GLY A 287 -19.27 28.02 -26.44
CA GLY A 287 -18.67 29.34 -26.58
C GLY A 287 -17.21 29.43 -26.10
N GLY A 288 -16.25 29.56 -27.02
CA GLY A 288 -14.81 29.59 -26.66
C GLY A 288 -14.30 30.81 -25.87
N VAL A 289 -15.06 31.90 -25.76
CA VAL A 289 -14.62 33.14 -25.07
C VAL A 289 -14.72 33.01 -23.55
N SER A 290 -15.78 32.40 -23.05
CA SER A 290 -15.99 32.15 -21.61
C SER A 290 -14.95 31.16 -21.07
N LEU A 291 -14.58 30.16 -21.87
CA LEU A 291 -13.52 29.20 -21.55
C LEU A 291 -12.16 29.89 -21.37
N ASN A 292 -11.72 30.74 -22.30
CA ASN A 292 -10.44 31.43 -22.17
C ASN A 292 -10.37 32.29 -20.89
N ALA A 293 -11.46 32.97 -20.54
CA ALA A 293 -11.53 33.75 -19.31
C ALA A 293 -11.44 32.87 -18.05
N LEU A 294 -12.03 31.67 -18.09
CA LEU A 294 -11.93 30.68 -17.01
C LEU A 294 -10.49 30.14 -16.88
N LEU A 295 -9.86 29.75 -17.99
CA LEU A 295 -8.47 29.25 -18.00
C LEU A 295 -7.49 30.32 -17.49
N ALA A 296 -7.69 31.59 -17.89
CA ALA A 296 -6.92 32.72 -17.37
C ALA A 296 -7.11 32.92 -15.88
N LYS A 297 -8.35 32.83 -15.39
CA LYS A 297 -8.63 32.93 -13.95
C LYS A 297 -8.04 31.77 -13.15
N ALA A 298 -7.99 30.57 -13.73
CA ALA A 298 -7.31 29.41 -13.16
C ALA A 298 -5.77 29.53 -13.17
N GLY A 299 -5.20 30.58 -13.78
CA GLY A 299 -3.76 30.80 -13.83
C GLY A 299 -3.03 29.91 -14.85
N LEU A 300 -3.76 29.34 -15.82
CA LEU A 300 -3.17 28.54 -16.89
C LEU A 300 -2.49 29.43 -17.95
N PRO A 301 -1.36 29.01 -18.53
CA PRO A 301 -0.67 29.79 -19.56
C PRO A 301 -1.51 29.97 -20.83
N GLU A 302 -1.53 31.18 -21.39
CA GLU A 302 -2.31 31.51 -22.61
C GLU A 302 -1.93 30.62 -23.80
N SER A 303 -0.67 30.18 -23.86
CA SER A 303 -0.17 29.25 -24.87
C SER A 303 -0.94 27.92 -24.91
N THR A 304 -1.57 27.51 -23.80
CA THR A 304 -2.30 26.24 -23.67
C THR A 304 -3.78 26.34 -24.03
N TYR A 305 -4.36 27.54 -24.14
CA TYR A 305 -5.82 27.71 -24.28
C TYR A 305 -6.38 27.05 -25.54
N ARG A 306 -5.63 27.11 -26.64
CA ARG A 306 -6.00 26.46 -27.90
C ARG A 306 -6.10 24.94 -27.75
N ALA A 307 -5.17 24.32 -27.01
CA ALA A 307 -5.18 22.88 -26.79
C ALA A 307 -6.38 22.45 -25.94
N PHE A 308 -6.69 23.18 -24.87
CA PHE A 308 -7.88 22.93 -24.04
C PHE A 308 -9.19 23.04 -24.84
N ARG A 309 -9.33 24.10 -25.63
CA ARG A 309 -10.51 24.28 -26.50
C ARG A 309 -10.65 23.14 -27.52
N ALA A 310 -9.56 22.84 -28.22
CA ALA A 310 -9.52 21.74 -29.20
C ALA A 310 -9.90 20.39 -28.57
N ALA A 311 -9.44 20.13 -27.35
CA ALA A 311 -9.74 18.91 -26.62
C ALA A 311 -11.21 18.84 -26.16
N LEU A 312 -11.81 19.96 -25.71
CA LEU A 312 -13.23 20.04 -25.36
C LEU A 312 -14.13 19.86 -26.61
N ASP A 313 -13.80 20.55 -27.71
CA ASP A 313 -14.53 20.41 -28.98
C ASP A 313 -14.50 18.95 -29.46
N ALA A 314 -13.33 18.30 -29.39
CA ALA A 314 -13.17 16.89 -29.73
C ALA A 314 -13.98 15.98 -28.79
N SER A 315 -14.05 16.30 -27.49
CA SER A 315 -14.82 15.53 -26.51
C SER A 315 -16.33 15.58 -26.80
N HIS A 316 -16.86 16.76 -27.14
CA HIS A 316 -18.26 16.95 -27.51
C HIS A 316 -18.65 16.24 -28.81
N GLU A 317 -17.75 16.18 -29.80
CA GLU A 317 -18.01 15.51 -31.08
C GLU A 317 -17.94 13.97 -31.00
N ILE A 318 -17.01 13.43 -30.21
CA ILE A 318 -16.78 11.97 -30.12
C ILE A 318 -17.86 11.30 -29.25
N GLY A 319 -18.49 12.03 -28.34
CA GLY A 319 -19.45 11.49 -27.38
C GLY A 319 -18.80 10.61 -26.30
N PHE A 320 -19.56 10.29 -25.26
CA PHE A 320 -19.08 9.43 -24.16
C PHE A 320 -19.06 7.97 -24.61
N VAL A 321 -17.88 7.47 -25.02
CA VAL A 321 -17.65 6.02 -25.18
C VAL A 321 -17.28 5.45 -23.82
N GLY A 322 -18.28 4.86 -23.15
CA GLY A 322 -18.17 4.39 -21.78
C GLY A 322 -17.49 3.03 -21.65
N THR A 323 -16.19 3.04 -21.36
CA THR A 323 -15.52 1.97 -20.61
C THR A 323 -14.56 2.62 -19.60
N VAL A 324 -14.48 2.07 -18.38
CA VAL A 324 -13.56 2.57 -17.33
C VAL A 324 -12.10 2.51 -17.82
N ALA A 325 -11.75 1.48 -18.60
CA ALA A 325 -10.45 1.34 -19.26
C ALA A 325 -10.16 2.41 -20.33
N GLY A 326 -11.18 3.07 -20.87
CA GLY A 326 -11.07 4.17 -21.84
C GLY A 326 -11.00 5.57 -21.21
N ALA A 327 -11.25 5.69 -19.89
CA ALA A 327 -11.18 6.95 -19.14
C ALA A 327 -9.83 7.18 -18.44
N THR A 328 -8.99 6.15 -18.39
CA THR A 328 -7.67 6.14 -17.75
C THR A 328 -6.52 6.42 -18.72
N ARG A 329 -6.76 6.25 -20.03
CA ARG A 329 -5.76 6.35 -21.09
C ARG A 329 -6.00 7.55 -21.99
N LEU A 330 -4.91 8.11 -22.52
CA LEU A 330 -4.98 9.16 -23.54
C LEU A 330 -5.71 8.64 -24.77
N ARG A 331 -6.78 9.34 -25.18
CA ARG A 331 -7.55 8.97 -26.36
C ARG A 331 -6.81 9.45 -27.60
N ARG A 332 -6.19 8.52 -28.34
CA ARG A 332 -5.35 8.83 -29.52
C ARG A 332 -6.00 9.82 -30.49
N ARG A 333 -7.27 9.60 -30.85
CA ARG A 333 -8.03 10.50 -31.74
C ARG A 333 -8.12 11.94 -31.22
N MET A 334 -8.31 12.12 -29.91
CA MET A 334 -8.33 13.46 -29.30
C MET A 334 -6.95 14.09 -29.35
N VAL A 335 -5.91 13.33 -28.99
CA VAL A 335 -4.53 13.82 -28.97
C VAL A 335 -4.05 14.24 -30.37
N GLU A 336 -4.27 13.40 -31.39
CA GLU A 336 -3.88 13.69 -32.78
C GLU A 336 -4.60 14.93 -33.32
N ARG A 337 -5.89 15.09 -33.01
CA ARG A 337 -6.67 16.26 -33.41
C ARG A 337 -6.15 17.54 -32.76
N VAL A 338 -5.90 17.51 -31.45
CA VAL A 338 -5.37 18.65 -30.70
C VAL A 338 -3.98 19.03 -31.19
N LEU A 339 -3.11 18.04 -31.44
CA LEU A 339 -1.79 18.24 -32.01
C LEU A 339 -1.88 18.93 -33.39
N THR A 340 -2.70 18.39 -34.31
CA THR A 340 -2.91 18.97 -35.66
C THR A 340 -3.39 20.42 -35.59
N GLN A 341 -4.32 20.72 -34.67
CA GLN A 341 -4.86 22.06 -34.53
C GLN A 341 -3.85 23.04 -33.90
N CYS A 342 -2.91 22.57 -33.08
CA CYS A 342 -1.85 23.40 -32.51
C CYS A 342 -0.68 23.62 -33.48
N GLU A 343 -0.33 22.62 -34.31
CA GLU A 343 0.72 22.76 -35.33
C GLU A 343 0.35 23.74 -36.44
N THR A 344 -0.94 23.91 -36.72
CA THR A 344 -1.48 24.85 -37.72
C THR A 344 -1.65 26.29 -37.18
N ALA A 345 -1.21 26.58 -35.96
CA ALA A 345 -1.31 27.91 -35.35
C ALA A 345 -0.20 28.86 -35.83
N GLU A 346 -0.51 30.15 -35.97
CA GLU A 346 0.49 31.18 -36.28
C GLU A 346 1.49 31.40 -35.12
N THR A 347 1.06 31.21 -33.88
CA THR A 347 1.90 31.30 -32.67
C THR A 347 2.06 29.90 -32.05
N VAL A 348 3.23 29.30 -32.30
CA VAL A 348 3.54 27.95 -31.84
C VAL A 348 4.29 28.03 -30.51
N SER A 349 3.70 27.46 -29.46
CA SER A 349 4.43 27.19 -28.22
C SER A 349 5.20 25.88 -28.35
N GLU A 350 6.52 25.98 -28.51
CA GLU A 350 7.41 24.83 -28.67
C GLU A 350 7.30 23.83 -27.50
N PRO A 351 7.29 24.26 -26.22
CA PRO A 351 7.05 23.35 -25.10
C PRO A 351 5.75 22.55 -25.28
N LEU A 352 4.64 23.23 -25.59
CA LEU A 352 3.33 22.59 -25.73
C LEU A 352 3.32 21.55 -26.85
N LEU A 353 3.98 21.84 -27.98
CA LEU A 353 4.12 20.86 -29.05
C LEU A 353 4.94 19.64 -28.62
N ILE A 354 6.01 19.83 -27.85
CA ILE A 354 6.80 18.72 -27.30
C ILE A 354 5.91 17.84 -26.40
N LEU A 355 5.10 18.46 -25.53
CA LEU A 355 4.16 17.75 -24.65
C LEU A 355 3.10 16.98 -25.46
N LEU A 356 2.47 17.62 -26.45
CA LEU A 356 1.44 16.99 -27.27
C LEU A 356 2.01 15.85 -28.14
N ARG A 357 3.22 16.01 -28.67
CA ARG A 357 3.92 14.92 -29.39
C ARG A 357 4.26 13.76 -28.47
N ARG A 358 4.67 14.03 -27.22
CA ARG A 358 4.87 13.01 -26.19
C ARG A 358 3.57 12.24 -25.93
N PHE A 359 2.45 12.94 -25.73
CA PHE A 359 1.13 12.32 -25.56
C PHE A 359 0.70 11.52 -26.79
N ALA A 360 0.98 12.00 -28.01
CA ALA A 360 0.65 11.30 -29.24
C ALA A 360 1.41 9.96 -29.32
N MET A 361 2.72 10.00 -29.07
CA MET A 361 3.57 8.80 -29.03
C MET A 361 3.14 7.82 -27.93
N GLU A 362 2.78 8.33 -26.76
CA GLU A 362 2.27 7.50 -25.67
C GLU A 362 0.96 6.81 -26.06
N SER A 363 -0.03 7.55 -26.54
CA SER A 363 -1.33 6.99 -26.92
C SER A 363 -1.23 5.96 -28.05
N ALA A 364 -0.34 6.19 -29.03
CA ALA A 364 -0.08 5.24 -30.10
C ALA A 364 0.58 3.95 -29.59
N ARG A 365 1.51 4.04 -28.63
CA ARG A 365 2.15 2.87 -28.01
C ARG A 365 1.17 2.07 -27.16
N GLU A 366 0.33 2.74 -26.39
CA GLU A 366 -0.66 2.07 -25.52
C GLU A 366 -1.74 1.36 -26.37
N GLU A 367 -2.23 1.98 -27.44
CA GLU A 367 -3.18 1.35 -28.36
C GLU A 367 -2.55 0.16 -29.09
N ALA A 368 -1.29 0.26 -29.52
CA ALA A 368 -0.57 -0.85 -30.13
C ALA A 368 -0.38 -2.03 -29.15
N ARG A 369 -0.08 -1.76 -27.87
CA ARG A 369 0.01 -2.81 -26.84
C ARG A 369 -1.32 -3.53 -26.66
N LEU A 370 -2.42 -2.80 -26.52
CA LEU A 370 -3.75 -3.40 -26.38
C LEU A 370 -4.14 -4.25 -27.57
N PHE A 371 -3.87 -3.75 -28.78
CA PHE A 371 -4.11 -4.53 -29.98
C PHE A 371 -3.28 -5.82 -30.02
N CYS A 372 -2.02 -5.78 -29.58
CA CYS A 372 -1.20 -6.99 -29.45
C CYS A 372 -1.70 -7.93 -28.35
N ASP A 373 -2.11 -7.41 -27.20
CA ASP A 373 -2.64 -8.21 -26.08
C ASP A 373 -3.96 -8.89 -26.47
N GLU A 374 -4.85 -8.18 -27.17
CA GLU A 374 -6.10 -8.72 -27.74
C GLU A 374 -5.82 -9.83 -28.75
N LEU A 375 -4.89 -9.61 -29.69
CA LEU A 375 -4.49 -10.65 -30.64
C LEU A 375 -3.89 -11.88 -29.96
N ALA A 376 -3.05 -11.69 -28.93
CA ALA A 376 -2.46 -12.79 -28.18
C ALA A 376 -3.51 -13.58 -27.38
N ALA A 377 -4.51 -12.90 -26.82
CA ALA A 377 -5.63 -13.53 -26.15
C ALA A 377 -6.53 -14.31 -27.13
N ASP A 378 -6.79 -13.76 -28.31
CA ASP A 378 -7.56 -14.43 -29.37
C ASP A 378 -6.82 -15.66 -29.93
N ASP A 379 -5.50 -15.59 -30.09
CA ASP A 379 -4.66 -16.74 -30.46
C ASP A 379 -4.65 -17.81 -29.35
N PHE A 380 -4.61 -17.41 -28.08
CA PHE A 380 -4.72 -18.34 -26.95
C PHE A 380 -6.09 -19.03 -26.91
N ILE A 381 -7.19 -18.29 -27.13
CA ILE A 381 -8.53 -18.88 -27.23
C ILE A 381 -8.64 -19.78 -28.47
N GLY A 382 -8.03 -19.38 -29.59
CA GLY A 382 -7.96 -20.17 -30.82
C GLY A 382 -7.24 -21.50 -30.64
N THR A 383 -6.10 -21.50 -29.93
CA THR A 383 -5.33 -22.72 -29.62
C THR A 383 -6.06 -23.63 -28.63
N LEU A 384 -6.75 -23.08 -27.63
CA LEU A 384 -7.60 -23.83 -26.71
C LEU A 384 -8.77 -24.51 -27.44
N ASN A 385 -9.45 -23.77 -28.32
CA ASN A 385 -10.54 -24.29 -29.13
C ASN A 385 -10.08 -25.36 -30.15
N ALA A 386 -8.86 -25.23 -30.69
CA ALA A 386 -8.27 -26.24 -31.57
C ALA A 386 -7.94 -27.54 -30.82
N HIS A 387 -7.43 -27.46 -29.59
CA HIS A 387 -7.21 -28.64 -28.74
C HIS A 387 -8.52 -29.35 -28.38
N VAL A 388 -9.56 -28.59 -28.02
CA VAL A 388 -10.90 -29.15 -27.76
C VAL A 388 -11.49 -29.81 -29.02
N ALA A 389 -11.23 -29.27 -30.21
CA ALA A 389 -11.66 -29.87 -31.47
C ALA A 389 -10.88 -31.15 -31.81
N GLU A 390 -9.57 -31.22 -31.54
CA GLU A 390 -8.78 -32.45 -31.70
C GLU A 390 -9.22 -33.56 -30.72
N GLU A 391 -9.53 -33.22 -29.47
CA GLU A 391 -10.13 -34.17 -28.51
C GLU A 391 -11.52 -34.66 -28.93
N ALA A 392 -12.34 -33.80 -29.53
CA ALA A 392 -13.67 -34.18 -30.03
C ALA A 392 -13.59 -35.10 -31.27
N VAL A 393 -12.61 -34.91 -32.16
CA VAL A 393 -12.39 -35.77 -33.33
C VAL A 393 -11.82 -37.14 -32.94
N GLY A 394 -11.08 -37.23 -31.82
CA GLY A 394 -10.60 -38.50 -31.27
C GLY A 394 -11.70 -39.43 -30.74
N TYR A 395 -12.84 -38.89 -30.32
CA TYR A 395 -13.97 -39.67 -29.80
C TYR A 395 -14.90 -40.22 -30.90
N ASP A 396 -14.93 -39.62 -32.10
CA ASP A 396 -15.79 -40.05 -33.22
C ASP A 396 -15.17 -41.22 -34.03
N ALA A 397 -13.88 -41.54 -33.78
CA ALA A 397 -13.18 -42.64 -34.45
C ALA A 397 -13.44 -44.04 -33.83
N TYR A 398 -14.17 -44.13 -32.72
CA TYR A 398 -14.50 -45.40 -32.04
C TYR A 398 -15.99 -45.80 -32.13
N GLN A 399 -16.78 -45.19 -33.01
CA GLN A 399 -18.22 -45.52 -33.18
C GLN A 399 -18.62 -46.12 -34.54
N THR A 400 -17.66 -46.62 -35.31
CA THR A 400 -17.95 -47.48 -36.48
C THR A 400 -17.12 -48.75 -36.42
N ASP A 401 -17.60 -49.73 -35.67
CA ASP A 401 -17.62 -51.16 -36.02
C ASP A 401 -18.19 -51.93 -34.82
N ASP A 402 -19.52 -51.90 -34.69
CA ASP A 402 -20.26 -52.77 -33.78
C ASP A 402 -20.83 -53.93 -34.62
N ASP A 403 -19.99 -54.92 -34.88
CA ASP A 403 -20.41 -56.25 -35.35
C ASP A 403 -19.91 -57.30 -34.35
N MET A 404 -20.78 -57.56 -33.38
CA MET A 404 -21.09 -58.85 -32.76
C MET A 404 -20.12 -60.02 -33.07
N ASP A 405 -19.40 -60.48 -32.05
CA ASP A 405 -19.28 -61.93 -31.86
C ASP A 405 -19.04 -62.32 -30.40
N ALA A 406 -19.87 -63.27 -29.97
CA ALA A 406 -19.97 -63.78 -28.62
C ALA A 406 -19.02 -64.96 -28.41
N TYR A 407 -18.16 -64.90 -27.39
CA TYR A 407 -17.64 -66.12 -26.74
C TYR A 407 -17.43 -65.91 -25.24
N ALA A 408 -18.11 -66.74 -24.47
CA ALA A 408 -17.83 -67.04 -23.07
C ALA A 408 -16.98 -68.31 -23.01
N ALA A 409 -15.97 -68.35 -22.14
CA ALA A 409 -15.57 -69.48 -21.28
C ALA A 409 -14.16 -69.28 -20.68
N ASP A 410 -14.07 -69.60 -19.38
CA ASP A 410 -12.94 -70.18 -18.63
C ASP A 410 -11.50 -69.80 -18.99
N ASP A 411 -10.74 -69.26 -18.03
CA ASP A 411 -10.00 -70.12 -17.09
C ASP A 411 -9.32 -69.30 -15.98
N ALA A 412 -9.23 -69.91 -14.80
CA ALA A 412 -8.61 -69.36 -13.60
C ALA A 412 -7.09 -69.61 -13.58
N TYR A 413 -6.29 -68.65 -13.09
CA TYR A 413 -5.03 -68.95 -12.40
C TYR A 413 -4.74 -67.94 -11.27
N GLU A 414 -4.25 -68.53 -10.18
CA GLU A 414 -3.98 -67.99 -8.86
C GLU A 414 -2.78 -67.01 -8.78
N THR A 415 -2.92 -66.06 -7.83
CA THR A 415 -1.93 -65.40 -6.95
C THR A 415 -0.44 -65.40 -7.31
N SER A 416 0.18 -64.21 -7.31
CA SER A 416 1.30 -63.93 -6.41
C SER A 416 1.39 -62.44 -6.05
N GLU A 417 1.76 -62.23 -4.79
CA GLU A 417 2.07 -60.95 -4.13
C GLU A 417 3.19 -60.20 -4.85
N ASP A 418 3.11 -58.86 -4.85
CA ASP A 418 4.21 -57.96 -4.48
C ASP A 418 3.68 -56.54 -4.32
N TYR A 419 3.66 -56.09 -3.07
CA TYR A 419 3.38 -54.72 -2.64
C TYR A 419 4.70 -53.96 -2.63
N GLU A 420 4.93 -53.04 -3.57
CA GLU A 420 5.94 -51.99 -3.42
C GLU A 420 5.36 -50.61 -3.75
N ILE A 421 5.38 -49.77 -2.73
CA ILE A 421 5.07 -48.36 -2.71
C ILE A 421 6.19 -47.63 -3.48
N TYR A 422 5.85 -46.92 -4.56
CA TYR A 422 6.74 -45.94 -5.17
C TYR A 422 6.23 -44.53 -4.88
N GLY A 423 7.06 -43.77 -4.15
CA GLY A 423 6.91 -42.34 -3.97
C GLY A 423 7.16 -41.60 -5.28
N ALA A 424 6.32 -40.60 -5.56
CA ALA A 424 6.52 -39.65 -6.63
C ALA A 424 7.59 -38.63 -6.19
N GLU A 425 8.79 -38.73 -6.78
CA GLU A 425 9.73 -37.62 -6.86
C GLU A 425 9.50 -36.90 -8.19
N ASP A 426 9.03 -35.65 -8.11
CA ASP A 426 8.92 -34.73 -9.24
C ASP A 426 10.32 -34.28 -9.68
N THR A 427 10.81 -34.86 -10.77
CA THR A 427 11.98 -34.36 -11.49
C THR A 427 11.59 -33.22 -12.43
N TYR A 428 12.08 -32.02 -12.13
CA TYR A 428 12.19 -30.89 -13.06
C TYR A 428 13.03 -31.29 -14.28
N ASP A 429 12.43 -31.30 -15.47
CA ASP A 429 13.18 -31.44 -16.73
C ASP A 429 13.54 -30.05 -17.28
N ALA A 430 14.85 -29.78 -17.25
CA ALA A 430 15.49 -28.64 -17.86
C ALA A 430 15.73 -28.95 -19.34
N THR A 431 14.88 -28.45 -20.23
CA THR A 431 15.18 -28.53 -21.66
C THR A 431 16.18 -27.47 -22.09
N ALA A 432 17.20 -27.98 -22.74
CA ALA A 432 18.44 -27.33 -23.09
C ALA A 432 18.30 -26.28 -24.20
N VAL A 433 19.20 -25.31 -24.09
CA VAL A 433 19.61 -24.32 -25.08
C VAL A 433 19.94 -24.99 -26.42
N ASP A 434 19.23 -24.62 -27.49
CA ASP A 434 19.65 -24.89 -28.88
C ASP A 434 20.29 -23.61 -29.49
N PRO A 435 21.60 -23.60 -29.76
CA PRO A 435 22.31 -22.44 -30.29
C PRO A 435 22.41 -22.51 -31.81
N GLN A 436 21.37 -22.06 -32.54
CA GLN A 436 21.48 -21.95 -34.00
C GLN A 436 20.66 -20.83 -34.69
N TYR A 437 20.49 -19.68 -34.02
CA TYR A 437 20.17 -18.42 -34.71
C TYR A 437 21.11 -17.31 -34.25
N ARG A 438 22.28 -17.26 -34.88
CA ARG A 438 23.19 -16.13 -34.80
C ARG A 438 23.55 -15.72 -36.22
N ASP A 439 22.69 -14.94 -36.83
CA ASP A 439 23.15 -13.93 -37.79
C ASP A 439 22.13 -12.80 -37.98
N SER A 440 22.69 -11.58 -38.07
CA SER A 440 22.16 -10.37 -38.71
C SER A 440 20.79 -9.82 -38.25
N VAL A 441 20.76 -9.15 -37.09
CA VAL A 441 19.95 -7.93 -36.94
C VAL A 441 20.92 -6.74 -36.95
N GLU A 442 20.95 -6.05 -38.09
CA GLU A 442 21.52 -4.72 -38.21
C GLU A 442 20.93 -3.85 -37.10
N THR A 443 21.80 -3.39 -36.20
CA THR A 443 21.48 -2.40 -35.20
C THR A 443 21.12 -1.11 -35.92
N THR A 444 19.83 -0.94 -36.20
CA THR A 444 19.28 0.37 -36.54
C THR A 444 19.48 1.23 -35.31
N ARG A 445 20.45 2.14 -35.40
CA ARG A 445 20.60 3.32 -34.53
C ARG A 445 19.22 3.94 -34.35
N TYR A 446 18.56 3.63 -33.23
CA TYR A 446 17.40 4.38 -32.81
C TYR A 446 17.89 5.76 -32.39
N ILE A 447 17.29 6.76 -33.03
CA ILE A 447 17.55 8.19 -32.96
C ILE A 447 17.72 8.64 -31.49
N ASP A 448 18.96 8.97 -31.14
CA ASP A 448 19.36 9.64 -29.89
C ASP A 448 19.59 11.14 -30.17
N ASP A 449 18.56 11.79 -30.73
CA ASP A 449 18.62 13.23 -31.08
C ASP A 449 17.91 14.14 -30.06
N TYR A 450 17.60 13.64 -28.86
CA TYR A 450 16.97 14.45 -27.80
C TYR A 450 17.83 14.60 -26.54
N ALA A 451 19.12 14.26 -26.61
CA ALA A 451 20.05 14.35 -25.49
C ALA A 451 21.00 15.57 -25.61
N LYS A 452 20.47 16.75 -25.85
CA LYS A 452 21.18 18.02 -25.64
C LYS A 452 20.18 19.13 -25.38
N ASP A 453 19.71 19.23 -24.14
CA ASP A 453 19.29 20.50 -23.58
C ASP A 453 19.48 20.44 -22.07
N GLU A 454 20.29 21.37 -21.58
CA GLU A 454 20.67 21.57 -20.20
C GLU A 454 19.47 22.21 -19.47
N TYR A 455 18.51 21.39 -19.02
CA TYR A 455 17.32 21.90 -18.34
C TYR A 455 17.61 22.22 -16.87
N THR A 456 17.86 23.49 -16.60
CA THR A 456 17.38 24.11 -15.36
C THR A 456 15.85 24.13 -15.43
N VAL A 457 15.18 23.34 -14.58
CA VAL A 457 13.72 23.18 -14.59
C VAL A 457 13.07 24.46 -14.03
N GLN A 458 12.84 25.45 -14.90
CA GLN A 458 11.67 26.31 -14.73
C GLN A 458 10.48 25.53 -15.28
N ASP A 459 9.50 25.23 -14.43
CA ASP A 459 8.31 24.50 -14.85
C ASP A 459 7.47 25.40 -15.77
N VAL A 460 7.64 25.21 -17.08
CA VAL A 460 6.97 25.96 -18.15
C VAL A 460 5.44 25.80 -18.09
N TYR A 461 4.95 24.82 -17.32
CA TYR A 461 3.53 24.51 -17.13
C TYR A 461 3.01 24.83 -15.73
N ALA A 462 3.83 25.48 -14.89
CA ALA A 462 3.40 25.92 -13.58
C ALA A 462 2.15 26.79 -13.68
N VAL A 463 1.19 26.53 -12.79
CA VAL A 463 -0.04 27.30 -12.71
C VAL A 463 0.20 28.47 -11.77
N ALA A 464 -0.15 29.69 -12.17
CA ALA A 464 0.13 30.87 -11.34
C ALA A 464 -0.53 30.83 -9.94
N ASN A 465 -1.61 30.04 -9.79
CA ASN A 465 -2.35 29.85 -8.54
C ASN A 465 -1.98 28.55 -7.80
N SER A 466 -1.01 27.76 -8.29
CA SER A 466 -0.46 26.61 -7.56
C SER A 466 0.60 27.12 -6.60
N ASP A 467 0.19 27.63 -5.44
CA ASP A 467 1.14 27.91 -4.35
C ASP A 467 1.26 26.61 -3.53
N PRO A 468 2.43 25.93 -3.52
CA PRO A 468 2.64 24.86 -2.58
C PRO A 468 2.58 25.48 -1.18
N LEU A 469 1.70 24.96 -0.33
CA LEU A 469 1.77 25.31 1.09
C LEU A 469 3.16 24.88 1.56
N HIS A 470 4.01 25.83 1.90
CA HIS A 470 5.35 25.58 2.43
C HIS A 470 5.21 24.67 3.67
N TYR A 471 5.37 23.37 3.48
CA TYR A 471 5.68 22.46 4.57
C TYR A 471 7.16 22.68 4.88
N ASP A 472 7.42 23.08 6.12
CA ASP A 472 8.74 23.30 6.66
C ASP A 472 9.42 21.93 6.78
N ASP A 473 10.00 21.45 5.67
CA ASP A 473 10.80 20.22 5.64
C ASP A 473 12.17 20.52 6.28
N MET A 474 12.15 20.78 7.59
CA MET A 474 13.32 20.86 8.45
C MET A 474 13.22 19.77 9.51
N ARG A 475 13.31 18.50 9.09
CA ARG A 475 13.94 17.38 9.83
C ARG A 475 13.74 16.05 9.09
N THR A 476 14.62 15.73 8.14
CA THR A 476 14.70 14.36 7.59
C THR A 476 16.14 13.85 7.40
N ALA A 477 17.13 14.51 8.00
CA ALA A 477 18.54 14.11 7.84
C ALA A 477 19.13 13.26 8.99
N ASP A 478 18.43 13.06 10.12
CA ASP A 478 19.05 12.38 11.30
C ASP A 478 18.34 11.12 11.81
N ASP A 479 17.09 10.83 11.41
CA ASP A 479 16.38 9.62 11.88
C ASP A 479 16.62 8.38 11.00
N ALA A 480 17.20 8.54 9.81
CA ALA A 480 17.39 7.46 8.84
C ALA A 480 18.62 6.56 9.11
N ARG A 481 19.37 6.74 10.21
CA ARG A 481 20.64 6.01 10.43
C ARG A 481 20.67 5.04 11.61
N HIS A 482 19.57 4.83 12.31
CA HIS A 482 19.51 3.89 13.44
C HIS A 482 18.27 2.97 13.38
N ASN A 483 18.17 2.11 12.35
CA ASN A 483 17.68 0.71 12.45
C ASN A 483 17.51 -0.06 11.12
N ASP A 484 18.15 0.37 10.02
CA ASP A 484 17.84 -0.16 8.68
C ASP A 484 18.00 -1.70 8.55
N ALA A 485 19.01 -2.29 9.20
CA ALA A 485 19.24 -3.73 9.14
C ALA A 485 18.21 -4.57 9.93
N SER A 486 17.67 -4.04 11.03
CA SER A 486 16.66 -4.75 11.85
C SER A 486 15.26 -4.63 11.25
N VAL A 487 14.97 -3.50 10.58
CA VAL A 487 13.70 -3.28 9.90
C VAL A 487 13.63 -4.11 8.63
N HIS A 488 14.69 -4.16 7.82
CA HIS A 488 14.73 -5.05 6.66
C HIS A 488 14.65 -6.52 7.05
N ALA A 489 15.38 -6.98 8.06
CA ALA A 489 15.28 -8.37 8.53
C ALA A 489 13.90 -8.72 9.12
N PHE A 490 13.24 -7.79 9.81
CA PHE A 490 11.87 -7.98 10.30
C PHE A 490 10.85 -7.96 9.17
N VAL A 491 11.01 -7.08 8.17
CA VAL A 491 10.15 -6.99 6.99
C VAL A 491 10.33 -8.23 6.11
N ASP A 492 11.56 -8.70 5.91
CA ASP A 492 11.85 -9.96 5.20
C ASP A 492 11.23 -11.15 5.96
N SER A 493 11.31 -11.17 7.30
CA SER A 493 10.62 -12.17 8.13
C SER A 493 9.09 -12.02 8.14
N ALA A 494 8.56 -10.82 7.88
CA ALA A 494 7.12 -10.59 7.68
C ALA A 494 6.67 -11.05 6.29
N MET A 495 7.51 -10.89 5.26
CA MET A 495 7.29 -11.44 3.92
C MET A 495 7.34 -12.97 3.94
N ASP A 496 8.27 -13.59 4.68
CA ASP A 496 8.31 -15.05 4.90
C ASP A 496 7.08 -15.56 5.65
N ARG A 497 6.49 -14.76 6.55
CA ARG A 497 5.19 -15.06 7.17
C ARG A 497 4.06 -14.95 6.14
N TYR A 498 4.16 -14.08 5.14
CA TYR A 498 3.11 -13.83 4.16
C TYR A 498 3.07 -14.90 3.05
N ASP A 499 4.22 -15.43 2.61
CA ASP A 499 4.30 -16.49 1.58
C ASP A 499 3.76 -17.86 2.04
N GLY A 500 3.35 -18.00 3.32
CA GLY A 500 2.83 -19.25 3.88
C GLY A 500 1.64 -19.15 4.84
N TYR A 501 1.05 -17.97 5.08
CA TYR A 501 -0.08 -17.82 6.02
C TYR A 501 -1.38 -17.39 5.34
N ASP A 502 -2.37 -18.26 5.40
CA ASP A 502 -3.72 -18.00 4.93
C ASP A 502 -4.42 -16.98 5.86
N ARG A 503 -5.06 -15.96 5.28
CA ARG A 503 -5.78 -14.89 6.02
C ARG A 503 -6.87 -15.47 6.93
N ASP A 504 -7.39 -16.64 6.56
CA ASP A 504 -8.45 -17.38 7.25
C ASP A 504 -8.03 -17.90 8.65
N GLU A 505 -6.76 -18.25 8.88
CA GLU A 505 -6.31 -18.73 10.20
C GLU A 505 -6.24 -17.59 11.23
N ARG A 506 -5.90 -16.37 10.81
CA ARG A 506 -5.94 -15.18 11.68
C ARG A 506 -7.36 -14.73 11.98
N ASP A 507 -8.26 -14.82 11.01
CA ASP A 507 -9.68 -14.49 11.20
C ASP A 507 -10.31 -15.41 12.26
N TYR A 508 -9.91 -16.67 12.29
CA TYR A 508 -10.34 -17.63 13.30
C TYR A 508 -9.87 -17.28 14.73
N ASP A 509 -8.62 -16.85 14.91
CA ASP A 509 -8.08 -16.47 16.22
C ASP A 509 -8.59 -15.11 16.71
N TYR A 510 -8.85 -14.16 15.80
CA TYR A 510 -9.52 -12.89 16.11
C TYR A 510 -10.96 -13.11 16.56
N ASP A 511 -11.74 -13.92 15.84
CA ASP A 511 -13.12 -14.24 16.21
C ASP A 511 -13.19 -14.98 17.56
N ARG A 512 -12.19 -15.82 17.87
CA ARG A 512 -12.10 -16.51 19.15
C ARG A 512 -11.76 -15.57 20.32
N ARG A 513 -10.97 -14.52 20.06
CA ARG A 513 -10.66 -13.46 21.04
C ARG A 513 -11.81 -12.48 21.24
N ILE A 514 -12.61 -12.22 20.21
CA ILE A 514 -13.87 -11.43 20.31
C ILE A 514 -14.92 -12.19 21.12
N ALA A 515 -14.95 -13.52 21.00
CA ALA A 515 -15.92 -14.38 21.67
C ALA A 515 -15.58 -14.72 23.15
N ALA A 516 -14.35 -14.42 23.61
CA ALA A 516 -13.87 -14.69 24.96
C ALA A 516 -13.82 -13.40 25.78
#